data_AF-A0A4Q1HMP2-F1
#
_entry.id   AF-A0A4Q1HMP2-F1
#
_cell.length_a   1.000
_cell.length_b   1.000
_cell.length_c   1.000
_cell.angle_alpha   90.00
_cell.angle_beta   90.00
_cell.angle_gamma   90.00
#
_symmetry.space_group_name_H-M   'P 1'
#
loop_
_entity.id
_entity.type
_entity.pdbx_description
1 polymer ?
#
loop_
_entity_poly.entity_id
_entity_poly.type
_entity_poly.pdbx_seq_one_letter_code
_entity_poly.pdbx_strand_id
1 'polypeptide(L)'
;MAGPRPLVACENCASIYRRHELGPGEVATCGRCGTTLWRYSGLTLGAWLALAVTASIVFMIANAYPVAIMQVQGMEQRASLLDALTVTWQQTHWAVALMTGAAGFALPMTQLVLLMWVLYPLSRGRMPPAFRFCMRLLGLLRPWCMVPVFMLGVLVAVVKLSGMASVEPGFGLGGFAILTILLTMLGRLSPHTLWRYAEDIGVVQAYVPEERPDEILTGCHVCGQVQSVPMAAPEDIHHCHRCNAVLHLRKPDHLARTWALLIAAAFFYIPANVLPVMSITSLLGDSAHTILGGVIELWQMGSWDLATIVFVASIMVPLTKLLSLAALALFIQFGNTSNLRQRTRLYSMVEFIGQWSMLDVFVVILLAALANFHGLMEISAAPGAAAFGMVVILTMLAAMSFDPRRGWDMEAAGTQVATSAPASTAEHVPPGVGGGG
;
A
#
# COMPACT_ATOMS: atom_id res chain seq x y z
N MET A 1 -26.35 11.26 29.76
CA MET A 1 -26.30 12.19 28.61
C MET A 1 -25.05 11.87 27.83
N ALA A 2 -25.17 11.22 26.67
CA ALA A 2 -24.00 10.86 25.87
C ALA A 2 -23.39 12.15 25.29
N GLY A 3 -22.11 12.40 25.59
CA GLY A 3 -21.38 13.55 25.04
C GLY A 3 -21.37 13.54 23.50
N PRO A 4 -21.02 14.67 22.86
CA PRO A 4 -20.99 14.78 21.41
C PRO A 4 -20.06 13.70 20.83
N ARG A 5 -20.62 12.83 19.98
CA ARG A 5 -19.88 11.71 19.39
C ARG A 5 -18.95 12.25 18.29
N PRO A 6 -17.68 11.83 18.25
CA PRO A 6 -16.73 12.30 17.25
C PRO A 6 -17.16 11.90 15.83
N LEU A 7 -16.81 12.75 14.86
CA LEU A 7 -17.09 12.53 13.44
C LEU A 7 -15.94 11.76 12.78
N VAL A 8 -16.27 10.97 11.75
CA VAL A 8 -15.33 10.20 10.94
C VAL A 8 -15.61 10.46 9.46
N ALA A 9 -14.58 10.81 8.71
CA ALA A 9 -14.66 10.96 7.25
C ALA A 9 -14.23 9.67 6.54
N CYS A 10 -14.91 9.34 5.44
CA CYS A 10 -14.48 8.27 4.54
C CYS A 10 -13.26 8.71 3.71
N GLU A 11 -12.21 7.89 3.68
CA GLU A 11 -10.97 8.18 2.94
C GLU A 11 -11.19 8.27 1.41
N ASN A 12 -12.10 7.45 0.87
CA ASN A 12 -12.31 7.33 -0.58
C ASN A 12 -13.34 8.30 -1.19
N CYS A 13 -14.37 8.71 -0.44
CA CYS A 13 -15.44 9.58 -0.96
C CYS A 13 -15.74 10.81 -0.09
N ALA A 14 -14.95 11.04 0.96
CA ALA A 14 -15.09 12.15 1.90
C ALA A 14 -16.44 12.26 2.65
N SER A 15 -17.33 11.27 2.54
CA SER A 15 -18.60 11.27 3.28
C SER A 15 -18.35 11.22 4.78
N ILE A 16 -19.08 12.02 5.55
CA ILE A 16 -18.89 12.19 6.99
C ILE A 16 -19.98 11.45 7.74
N TYR A 17 -19.57 10.72 8.78
CA TYR A 17 -20.44 9.92 9.62
C TYR A 17 -20.16 10.22 11.08
N ARG A 18 -21.19 10.12 11.94
CA ARG A 18 -20.98 10.10 13.39
C ARG A 18 -20.47 8.74 13.81
N ARG A 19 -19.43 8.71 14.63
CA ARG A 19 -18.89 7.47 15.20
C ARG A 19 -19.95 6.81 16.08
N HIS A 20 -20.12 5.51 15.91
CA HIS A 20 -20.89 4.65 16.80
C HIS A 20 -19.96 3.58 17.38
N GLU A 21 -20.24 3.17 18.61
CA GLU A 21 -19.56 2.04 19.22
C GLU A 21 -20.01 0.75 18.51
N LEU A 22 -19.05 -0.08 18.13
CA LEU A 22 -19.34 -1.35 17.45
C LEU A 22 -19.32 -2.48 18.47
N GLY A 23 -20.30 -3.37 18.37
CA GLY A 23 -20.30 -4.64 19.08
C GLY A 23 -19.34 -5.67 18.48
N PRO A 24 -19.15 -6.82 19.15
CA PRO A 24 -18.32 -7.91 18.63
C PRO A 24 -18.77 -8.38 17.24
N GLY A 25 -17.86 -8.36 16.27
CA GLY A 25 -18.12 -8.80 14.90
C GLY A 25 -18.73 -7.74 13.97
N GLU A 26 -19.12 -6.57 14.49
CA GLU A 26 -19.69 -5.51 13.68
C GLU A 26 -18.64 -4.75 12.86
N VAL A 27 -19.08 -4.24 11.70
CA VAL A 27 -18.25 -3.51 10.74
C VAL A 27 -19.00 -2.28 10.25
N ALA A 28 -18.39 -1.11 10.39
CA ALA A 28 -18.93 0.14 9.82
C ALA A 28 -18.53 0.25 8.34
N THR A 29 -19.51 0.47 7.46
CA THR A 29 -19.29 0.68 6.02
C THR A 29 -19.83 2.03 5.57
N CYS A 30 -19.17 2.64 4.59
CA CYS A 30 -19.63 3.88 3.98
C CYS A 30 -20.86 3.62 3.10
N GLY A 31 -21.96 4.32 3.35
CA GLY A 31 -23.18 4.23 2.55
C GLY A 31 -23.01 4.70 1.09
N ARG A 32 -22.04 5.57 0.80
CA ARG A 32 -21.81 6.12 -0.54
C ARG A 32 -20.92 5.22 -1.40
N CYS A 33 -19.67 4.98 -0.99
CA CYS A 33 -18.73 4.17 -1.78
C CYS A 33 -18.67 2.69 -1.37
N GLY A 34 -19.23 2.30 -0.22
CA GLY A 34 -19.17 0.93 0.31
C GLY A 34 -17.82 0.54 0.93
N THR A 35 -16.89 1.48 1.10
CA THR A 35 -15.60 1.22 1.76
C THR A 35 -15.81 0.98 3.26
N THR A 36 -15.09 0.02 3.85
CA THR A 36 -15.09 -0.21 5.30
C THR A 36 -14.43 0.97 6.01
N LEU A 37 -15.14 1.61 6.95
CA LEU A 37 -14.65 2.76 7.70
C LEU A 37 -13.86 2.34 8.95
N TRP A 38 -14.41 1.41 9.74
CA TRP A 38 -13.71 0.76 10.86
C TRP A 38 -14.37 -0.57 11.20
N ARG A 39 -13.60 -1.43 11.90
CA ARG A 39 -14.02 -2.76 12.35
C ARG A 39 -13.86 -2.84 13.86
N TYR A 40 -14.71 -3.63 14.51
CA TYR A 40 -14.50 -3.98 15.91
C TYR A 40 -13.11 -4.60 16.12
N SER A 41 -12.43 -4.20 17.21
CA SER A 41 -11.17 -4.80 17.66
C SER A 41 -11.30 -5.20 19.11
N GLY A 42 -11.21 -6.49 19.42
CA GLY A 42 -11.19 -7.00 20.79
C GLY A 42 -9.82 -6.91 21.47
N LEU A 43 -8.80 -6.38 20.78
CA LEU A 43 -7.44 -6.28 21.30
C LEU A 43 -7.26 -4.97 22.06
N THR A 44 -6.85 -5.06 23.33
CA THR A 44 -6.49 -3.91 24.16
C THR A 44 -5.14 -3.32 23.72
N LEU A 45 -4.85 -2.07 24.11
CA LEU A 45 -3.55 -1.43 23.84
C LEU A 45 -2.36 -2.27 24.36
N GLY A 46 -2.51 -2.92 25.51
CA GLY A 46 -1.50 -3.83 26.06
C GLY A 46 -1.30 -5.08 25.19
N ALA A 47 -2.39 -5.65 24.65
CA ALA A 47 -2.29 -6.80 23.75
C ALA A 47 -1.64 -6.42 22.41
N TRP A 48 -1.93 -5.23 21.87
CA TRP A 48 -1.23 -4.70 20.70
C TRP A 48 0.27 -4.50 20.96
N LEU A 49 0.64 -4.00 22.14
CA LEU A 49 2.04 -3.87 22.54
C LEU A 49 2.72 -5.25 22.63
N ALA A 50 2.07 -6.23 23.25
CA ALA A 50 2.59 -7.59 23.32
C ALA A 50 2.81 -8.19 21.93
N LEU A 51 1.88 -8.00 20.99
CA LEU A 51 2.04 -8.40 19.59
C LEU A 51 3.24 -7.72 18.92
N ALA A 52 3.46 -6.42 19.15
CA ALA A 52 4.60 -5.68 18.60
C ALA A 52 5.95 -6.18 19.17
N VAL A 53 6.00 -6.50 20.45
CA VAL A 53 7.19 -7.09 21.10
C VAL A 53 7.45 -8.49 20.54
N THR A 54 6.44 -9.36 20.47
CA THR A 54 6.56 -10.69 19.88
C THR A 54 7.03 -10.61 18.42
N ALA A 55 6.46 -9.71 17.62
CA ALA A 55 6.87 -9.50 16.24
C ALA A 55 8.34 -9.05 16.13
N SER A 56 8.83 -8.24 17.07
CA SER A 56 10.22 -7.81 17.12
C SER A 56 11.19 -8.94 17.44
N ILE A 57 10.82 -9.82 18.38
CA ILE A 57 11.61 -11.03 18.70
C ILE A 57 11.64 -11.97 17.50
N VAL A 58 10.47 -12.24 16.88
CA VAL A 58 10.39 -13.10 15.70
C VAL A 58 11.15 -12.49 14.52
N PHE A 59 11.13 -11.17 14.34
CA PHE A 59 11.92 -10.48 13.31
C PHE A 59 13.43 -10.70 13.51
N MET A 60 13.93 -10.60 14.75
CA MET A 60 15.33 -10.89 15.06
C MET A 60 15.69 -12.34 14.73
N ILE A 61 14.85 -13.29 15.14
CA ILE A 61 15.05 -14.73 14.85
C ILE A 61 15.03 -14.97 13.34
N ALA A 62 14.03 -14.45 12.62
CA ALA A 62 13.87 -14.66 11.18
C ALA A 62 15.07 -14.16 10.36
N ASN A 63 15.70 -13.07 10.78
CA ASN A 63 16.90 -12.53 10.11
C ASN A 63 18.21 -13.17 10.59
N ALA A 64 18.24 -13.84 11.75
CA ALA A 64 19.43 -14.49 12.28
C ALA A 64 19.66 -15.92 11.73
N TYR A 65 18.60 -16.59 11.29
CA TYR A 65 18.67 -17.95 10.75
C TYR A 65 18.52 -17.97 9.23
N PRO A 66 19.15 -18.95 8.54
CA PRO A 66 19.01 -19.09 7.10
C PRO A 66 17.57 -19.41 6.71
N VAL A 67 17.13 -18.85 5.60
CA VAL A 67 15.78 -19.03 5.06
C VAL A 67 15.70 -20.31 4.24
N ALA A 68 16.75 -20.60 3.46
CA ALA A 68 16.88 -21.84 2.72
C ALA A 68 18.33 -22.32 2.76
N ILE A 69 18.48 -23.63 2.73
CA ILE A 69 19.77 -24.32 2.70
C ILE A 69 19.77 -25.17 1.43
N MET A 70 20.78 -25.03 0.61
CA MET A 70 20.95 -25.77 -0.63
C MET A 70 22.19 -26.66 -0.51
N GLN A 71 22.08 -27.90 -0.98
CA GLN A 71 23.23 -28.79 -1.13
C GLN A 71 23.44 -29.15 -2.60
N VAL A 72 24.65 -28.94 -3.10
CA VAL A 72 25.06 -29.32 -4.46
C VAL A 72 26.42 -30.01 -4.36
N GLN A 73 26.49 -31.27 -4.78
CA GLN A 73 27.75 -32.04 -4.84
C GLN A 73 28.57 -32.05 -3.53
N GLY A 74 27.89 -32.04 -2.38
CA GLY A 74 28.52 -32.03 -1.05
C GLY A 74 28.90 -30.64 -0.52
N MET A 75 28.71 -29.58 -1.30
CA MET A 75 28.80 -28.20 -0.83
C MET A 75 27.44 -27.74 -0.29
N GLU A 76 27.42 -27.27 0.96
CA GLU A 76 26.23 -26.70 1.59
C GLU A 76 26.30 -25.17 1.49
N GLN A 77 25.27 -24.56 0.91
CA GLN A 77 25.12 -23.11 0.84
C GLN A 77 23.87 -22.67 1.60
N ARG A 78 24.06 -21.76 2.55
CA ARG A 78 23.00 -21.21 3.40
C ARG A 78 22.73 -19.78 2.98
N ALA A 79 21.46 -19.42 2.80
CA ALA A 79 21.09 -18.05 2.48
C ALA A 79 20.07 -17.50 3.48
N SER A 80 20.47 -16.45 4.21
CA SER A 80 19.55 -15.53 4.88
C SER A 80 19.22 -14.33 3.99
N LEU A 81 18.24 -13.52 4.40
CA LEU A 81 17.95 -12.24 3.73
C LEU A 81 19.17 -11.30 3.76
N LEU A 82 19.90 -11.27 4.87
CA LEU A 82 21.09 -10.43 5.01
C LEU A 82 22.22 -10.91 4.10
N ASP A 83 22.41 -12.23 3.99
CA ASP A 83 23.40 -12.79 3.06
C ASP A 83 23.09 -12.39 1.62
N ALA A 84 21.82 -12.51 1.22
CA ALA A 84 21.36 -12.08 -0.10
C ALA A 84 21.66 -10.60 -0.38
N LEU A 85 21.46 -9.74 0.60
CA LEU A 85 21.80 -8.32 0.49
C LEU A 85 23.31 -8.11 0.36
N THR A 86 24.12 -8.81 1.15
CA THR A 86 25.58 -8.66 1.10
C THR A 86 26.18 -9.12 -0.22
N VAL A 87 25.73 -10.27 -0.75
CA VAL A 87 26.18 -10.79 -2.04
C VAL A 87 25.84 -9.81 -3.15
N THR A 88 24.58 -9.36 -3.20
CA THR A 88 24.11 -8.41 -4.23
C THR A 88 24.81 -7.06 -4.15
N TRP A 89 25.13 -6.61 -2.93
CA TRP A 89 25.89 -5.38 -2.71
C TRP A 89 27.32 -5.49 -3.24
N GLN A 90 27.99 -6.62 -2.97
CA GLN A 90 29.35 -6.89 -3.46
C GLN A 90 29.39 -7.03 -5.00
N GLN A 91 28.34 -7.56 -5.60
CA GLN A 91 28.17 -7.65 -7.07
C GLN A 91 27.85 -6.30 -7.74
N THR A 92 28.04 -5.16 -7.06
CA THR A 92 27.81 -3.78 -7.57
C THR A 92 26.36 -3.44 -7.94
N HIS A 93 25.38 -4.29 -7.64
CA HIS A 93 23.97 -4.04 -7.87
C HIS A 93 23.31 -3.30 -6.69
N TRP A 94 23.86 -2.14 -6.36
CA TRP A 94 23.49 -1.33 -5.20
C TRP A 94 22.00 -0.93 -5.18
N ALA A 95 21.40 -0.67 -6.34
CA ALA A 95 20.00 -0.27 -6.43
C ALA A 95 19.06 -1.39 -5.92
N VAL A 96 19.27 -2.62 -6.39
CA VAL A 96 18.47 -3.79 -5.98
C VAL A 96 18.70 -4.10 -4.50
N ALA A 97 19.95 -4.07 -4.05
CA ALA A 97 20.30 -4.29 -2.65
C ALA A 97 19.66 -3.23 -1.73
N LEU A 98 19.70 -1.95 -2.10
CA LEU A 98 19.10 -0.87 -1.31
C LEU A 98 17.57 -1.01 -1.23
N MET A 99 16.93 -1.29 -2.36
CA MET A 99 15.47 -1.48 -2.42
C MET A 99 15.03 -2.65 -1.56
N THR A 100 15.64 -3.81 -1.75
CA THR A 100 15.33 -5.03 -0.99
C THR A 100 15.68 -4.85 0.49
N GLY A 101 16.82 -4.25 0.82
CA GLY A 101 17.23 -4.00 2.19
C GLY A 101 16.29 -3.04 2.90
N ALA A 102 15.82 -2.00 2.20
CA ALA A 102 14.79 -1.11 2.71
C ALA A 102 13.48 -1.86 2.98
N ALA A 103 12.93 -2.55 1.97
CA ALA A 103 11.61 -3.18 2.07
C ALA A 103 11.56 -4.43 2.97
N GLY A 104 12.62 -5.23 2.97
CA GLY A 104 12.71 -6.49 3.70
C GLY A 104 13.25 -6.37 5.13
N PHE A 105 14.10 -5.37 5.40
CA PHE A 105 14.76 -5.22 6.71
C PHE A 105 14.50 -3.87 7.38
N ALA A 106 14.91 -2.76 6.75
CA ALA A 106 14.91 -1.45 7.42
C ALA A 106 13.51 -0.91 7.71
N LEU A 107 12.57 -1.02 6.75
CA LEU A 107 11.20 -0.53 6.91
C LEU A 107 10.40 -1.34 7.95
N PRO A 108 10.41 -2.70 7.93
CA PRO A 108 9.78 -3.49 8.98
C PRO A 108 10.35 -3.22 10.37
N MET A 109 11.68 -3.12 10.48
CA MET A 109 12.35 -2.78 11.74
C MET A 109 11.88 -1.40 12.25
N THR A 110 11.89 -0.39 11.38
CA THR A 110 11.45 0.97 11.73
C THR A 110 9.98 0.98 12.15
N GLN A 111 9.11 0.25 11.43
CA GLN A 111 7.69 0.13 11.79
C GLN A 111 7.51 -0.51 13.18
N LEU A 112 8.21 -1.60 13.48
CA LEU A 112 8.11 -2.29 14.77
C LEU A 112 8.58 -1.40 15.92
N VAL A 113 9.73 -0.74 15.77
CA VAL A 113 10.25 0.22 16.75
C VAL A 113 9.26 1.36 16.98
N LEU A 114 8.70 1.92 15.90
CA LEU A 114 7.74 3.02 15.98
C LEU A 114 6.43 2.62 16.67
N LEU A 115 5.90 1.43 16.38
CA LEU A 115 4.72 0.90 17.04
C LEU A 115 4.98 0.65 18.52
N MET A 116 6.10 0.05 18.90
CA MET A 116 6.46 -0.14 20.31
C MET A 116 6.62 1.21 21.04
N TRP A 117 7.29 2.18 20.40
CA TRP A 117 7.48 3.53 20.94
C TRP A 117 6.17 4.26 21.23
N VAL A 118 5.16 4.04 20.39
CA VAL A 118 3.84 4.66 20.52
C VAL A 118 2.95 3.88 21.51
N LEU A 119 2.91 2.56 21.39
CA LEU A 119 2.02 1.70 22.17
C LEU A 119 2.45 1.61 23.64
N TYR A 120 3.75 1.64 23.94
CA TYR A 120 4.24 1.56 25.31
C TYR A 120 3.68 2.68 26.23
N PRO A 121 3.84 3.98 25.92
CA PRO A 121 3.26 5.05 26.75
C PRO A 121 1.73 5.09 26.69
N LEU A 122 1.12 4.82 25.52
CA LEU A 122 -0.35 4.77 25.39
C LEU A 122 -0.96 3.68 26.27
N SER A 123 -0.32 2.50 26.37
CA SER A 123 -0.77 1.42 27.26
C SER A 123 -0.73 1.80 28.75
N ARG A 124 0.06 2.81 29.11
CA ARG A 124 0.14 3.39 30.45
C ARG A 124 -0.71 4.65 30.64
N GLY A 125 -1.57 4.98 29.69
CA GLY A 125 -2.42 6.18 29.74
C GLY A 125 -1.64 7.50 29.62
N ARG A 126 -0.45 7.47 29.01
CA ARG A 126 0.38 8.67 28.80
C ARG A 126 0.51 9.00 27.32
N MET A 127 0.64 10.28 27.01
CA MET A 127 0.93 10.71 25.64
C MET A 127 2.39 10.39 25.26
N PRO A 128 2.64 9.66 24.16
CA PRO A 128 4.00 9.42 23.69
C PRO A 128 4.72 10.73 23.35
N PRO A 129 6.02 10.84 23.65
CA PRO A 129 6.83 11.95 23.15
C PRO A 129 6.83 11.92 21.62
N ALA A 130 6.75 13.09 21.00
CA ALA A 130 6.72 13.26 19.55
C ALA A 130 5.59 12.49 18.82
N PHE A 131 4.44 12.21 19.48
CA PHE A 131 3.34 11.43 18.90
C PHE A 131 2.92 11.87 17.49
N ARG A 132 2.84 13.19 17.26
CA ARG A 132 2.47 13.76 15.96
C ARG A 132 3.43 13.33 14.84
N PHE A 133 4.74 13.37 15.10
CA PHE A 133 5.76 12.94 14.15
C PHE A 133 5.68 11.43 13.93
N CYS A 134 5.57 10.64 15.00
CA CYS A 134 5.44 9.19 14.90
C CYS A 134 4.23 8.76 14.07
N MET A 135 3.09 9.43 14.20
CA MET A 135 1.89 9.10 13.42
C MET A 135 2.04 9.44 11.93
N ARG A 136 2.74 10.54 11.60
CA ARG A 136 3.07 10.88 10.20
C ARG A 136 4.03 9.86 9.60
N LEU A 137 5.09 9.53 10.32
CA LEU A 137 6.10 8.57 9.88
C LEU A 137 5.46 7.17 9.70
N LEU A 138 4.60 6.74 10.62
CA LEU A 138 3.87 5.47 10.50
C LEU A 138 2.97 5.44 9.27
N GLY A 139 2.27 6.54 8.99
CA GLY A 139 1.45 6.68 7.79
C GLY A 139 2.26 6.56 6.49
N LEU A 140 3.48 7.09 6.48
CA LEU A 140 4.39 7.00 5.33
C LEU A 140 4.97 5.59 5.17
N LEU A 141 5.38 4.92 6.26
CA LEU A 141 6.07 3.64 6.23
C LEU A 141 5.15 2.45 5.94
N ARG A 142 3.92 2.47 6.47
CA ARG A 142 2.98 1.34 6.45
C ARG A 142 2.76 0.74 5.05
N PRO A 143 2.55 1.52 3.97
CA PRO A 143 2.32 0.94 2.65
C PRO A 143 3.54 0.21 2.07
N TRP A 144 4.75 0.45 2.60
CA TRP A 144 6.01 -0.07 2.08
C TRP A 144 6.52 -1.31 2.82
N CYS A 145 5.86 -1.73 3.90
CA CYS A 145 6.25 -2.95 4.61
C CYS A 145 5.76 -4.18 3.84
N MET A 146 6.66 -4.79 3.07
CA MET A 146 6.36 -5.86 2.13
C MET A 146 6.85 -7.24 2.60
N VAL A 147 6.94 -7.46 3.91
CA VAL A 147 7.32 -8.77 4.48
C VAL A 147 6.45 -9.93 3.98
N PRO A 148 5.11 -9.81 3.86
CA PRO A 148 4.29 -10.87 3.28
C PRO A 148 4.72 -11.26 1.84
N VAL A 149 5.17 -10.27 1.08
CA VAL A 149 5.58 -10.41 -0.32
C VAL A 149 6.97 -11.03 -0.40
N PHE A 150 7.87 -10.65 0.51
CA PHE A 150 9.16 -11.32 0.67
C PHE A 150 8.98 -12.81 0.96
N MET A 151 8.11 -13.17 1.91
CA MET A 151 7.80 -14.57 2.23
C MET A 151 7.30 -15.36 1.01
N LEU A 152 6.43 -14.75 0.18
CA LEU A 152 5.98 -15.36 -1.06
C LEU A 152 7.12 -15.51 -2.08
N GLY A 153 7.98 -14.50 -2.20
CA GLY A 153 9.17 -14.55 -3.06
C GLY A 153 10.15 -15.65 -2.65
N VAL A 154 10.33 -15.86 -1.34
CA VAL A 154 11.11 -16.98 -0.81
C VAL A 154 10.52 -18.32 -1.25
N LEU A 155 9.20 -18.50 -1.08
CA LEU A 155 8.53 -19.73 -1.47
C LEU A 155 8.72 -20.02 -2.97
N VAL A 156 8.53 -19.01 -3.82
CA VAL A 156 8.73 -19.13 -5.27
C VAL A 156 10.19 -19.50 -5.60
N ALA A 157 11.16 -18.86 -4.95
CA ALA A 157 12.58 -19.16 -5.18
C ALA A 157 12.93 -20.60 -4.77
N VAL A 158 12.46 -21.07 -3.61
CA VAL A 158 12.66 -22.45 -3.15
C VAL A 158 12.08 -23.44 -4.15
N VAL A 159 10.85 -23.21 -4.62
CA VAL A 159 10.23 -24.09 -5.63
C VAL A 159 11.02 -24.07 -6.93
N LYS A 160 11.44 -22.90 -7.42
CA LYS A 160 12.25 -22.79 -8.65
C LYS A 160 13.59 -23.55 -8.55
N LEU A 161 14.22 -23.52 -7.39
CA LEU A 161 15.52 -24.17 -7.16
C LEU A 161 15.40 -25.67 -6.86
N SER A 162 14.27 -26.12 -6.31
CA SER A 162 14.02 -27.54 -6.03
C SER A 162 14.03 -28.43 -7.28
N GLY A 163 13.79 -27.86 -8.46
CA GLY A 163 13.93 -28.56 -9.74
C GLY A 163 15.38 -28.83 -10.15
N MET A 164 16.35 -28.14 -9.55
CA MET A 164 17.76 -28.21 -9.91
C MET A 164 18.63 -28.84 -8.80
N ALA A 165 18.26 -28.67 -7.53
CA ALA A 165 19.00 -29.15 -6.38
C ALA A 165 18.09 -29.50 -5.19
N SER A 166 18.60 -30.26 -4.21
CA SER A 166 17.91 -30.45 -2.94
C SER A 166 17.95 -29.15 -2.13
N VAL A 167 16.79 -28.51 -1.97
CA VAL A 167 16.61 -27.30 -1.18
C VAL A 167 15.81 -27.64 0.07
N GLU A 168 16.43 -27.48 1.23
CA GLU A 168 15.80 -27.67 2.52
C GLU A 168 15.34 -26.31 3.08
N PRO A 169 14.08 -26.19 3.53
CA PRO A 169 13.60 -25.00 4.23
C PRO A 169 14.37 -24.78 5.54
N GLY A 170 14.96 -23.59 5.71
CA GLY A 170 15.62 -23.21 6.95
C GLY A 170 14.65 -22.67 8.00
N PHE A 171 15.10 -22.58 9.26
CA PHE A 171 14.29 -22.00 10.35
C PHE A 171 13.87 -20.54 10.10
N GLY A 172 14.66 -19.80 9.31
CA GLY A 172 14.32 -18.43 8.90
C GLY A 172 12.99 -18.35 8.15
N LEU A 173 12.66 -19.35 7.31
CA LEU A 173 11.39 -19.41 6.58
C LEU A 173 10.19 -19.42 7.54
N GLY A 174 10.24 -20.27 8.57
CA GLY A 174 9.21 -20.33 9.61
C GLY A 174 9.09 -19.01 10.39
N GLY A 175 10.24 -18.37 10.68
CA GLY A 175 10.29 -17.04 11.29
C GLY A 175 9.58 -15.98 10.44
N PHE A 176 9.89 -15.91 9.14
CA PHE A 176 9.24 -14.98 8.21
C PHE A 176 7.74 -15.27 8.01
N ALA A 177 7.32 -16.54 8.07
CA ALA A 177 5.91 -16.92 8.03
C ALA A 177 5.14 -16.38 9.24
N ILE A 178 5.65 -16.61 10.46
CA ILE A 178 5.05 -16.11 11.70
C ILE A 178 5.07 -14.57 11.70
N LEU A 179 6.19 -13.97 11.32
CA LEU A 179 6.32 -12.52 11.22
C LEU A 179 5.30 -11.92 10.24
N THR A 180 5.05 -12.56 9.11
CA THR A 180 4.03 -12.15 8.13
C THR A 180 2.64 -12.07 8.77
N ILE A 181 2.26 -13.07 9.56
CA ILE A 181 0.98 -13.09 10.28
C ILE A 181 0.93 -11.95 11.29
N LEU A 182 1.97 -11.79 12.11
CA LEU A 182 2.04 -10.76 13.15
C LEU A 182 2.00 -9.35 12.56
N LEU A 183 2.76 -9.09 11.49
CA LEU A 183 2.75 -7.80 10.78
C LEU A 183 1.42 -7.54 10.07
N THR A 184 0.74 -8.58 9.56
CA THR A 184 -0.62 -8.43 8.99
C THR A 184 -1.62 -8.03 10.07
N MET A 185 -1.51 -8.59 11.28
CA MET A 185 -2.33 -8.17 12.42
C MET A 185 -2.01 -6.73 12.84
N LEU A 186 -0.72 -6.40 13.05
CA LEU A 186 -0.26 -5.05 13.40
C LEU A 186 -0.60 -4.01 12.32
N GLY A 187 -0.65 -4.43 11.05
CA GLY A 187 -1.05 -3.60 9.92
C GLY A 187 -2.49 -3.06 10.04
N ARG A 188 -3.32 -3.59 10.93
CA ARG A 188 -4.65 -3.03 11.27
C ARG A 188 -4.55 -1.72 12.08
N LEU A 189 -3.43 -1.46 12.74
CA LEU A 189 -3.15 -0.20 13.43
C LEU A 189 -2.77 0.87 12.42
N SER A 190 -3.77 1.57 11.89
CA SER A 190 -3.55 2.81 11.14
C SER A 190 -3.26 3.98 12.09
N PRO A 191 -2.64 5.07 11.60
CA PRO A 191 -2.52 6.30 12.38
C PRO A 191 -3.87 6.76 12.96
N HIS A 192 -4.95 6.67 12.18
CA HIS A 192 -6.30 7.04 12.64
C HIS A 192 -6.78 6.15 13.78
N THR A 193 -6.51 4.84 13.73
CA THR A 193 -6.87 3.91 14.81
C THR A 193 -6.09 4.21 16.09
N LEU A 194 -4.79 4.50 16.01
CA LEU A 194 -3.98 4.86 17.20
C LEU A 194 -4.41 6.18 17.83
N TRP A 195 -4.76 7.16 16.99
CA TRP A 195 -5.38 8.40 17.45
C TRP A 195 -6.74 8.14 18.12
N ARG A 196 -7.60 7.27 17.57
CA ARG A 196 -8.87 6.89 18.23
C ARG A 196 -8.64 6.22 19.58
N TYR A 197 -7.68 5.31 19.70
CA TYR A 197 -7.32 4.74 21.00
C TYR A 197 -6.87 5.82 21.99
N ALA A 198 -6.10 6.82 21.53
CA ALA A 198 -5.66 7.94 22.37
C ALA A 198 -6.82 8.85 22.82
N GLU A 199 -7.88 8.99 22.01
CA GLU A 199 -9.15 9.63 22.40
C GLU A 199 -9.90 8.79 23.44
N ASP A 200 -10.06 7.50 23.19
CA ASP A 200 -10.87 6.60 24.02
C ASP A 200 -10.30 6.47 25.45
N ILE A 201 -8.98 6.57 25.61
CA ILE A 201 -8.31 6.60 26.94
C ILE A 201 -8.26 8.01 27.58
N GLY A 202 -8.77 9.04 26.91
CA GLY A 202 -8.81 10.42 27.43
C GLY A 202 -7.48 11.18 27.38
N VAL A 203 -6.46 10.66 26.70
CA VAL A 203 -5.15 11.35 26.54
C VAL A 203 -5.25 12.50 25.54
N VAL A 204 -6.16 12.39 24.57
CA VAL A 204 -6.42 13.43 23.55
C VAL A 204 -7.90 13.80 23.59
N GLN A 205 -8.20 15.09 23.61
CA GLN A 205 -9.59 15.57 23.59
C GLN A 205 -10.20 15.37 22.20
N ALA A 206 -11.42 14.82 22.16
CA ALA A 206 -12.21 14.74 20.95
C ALA A 206 -12.73 16.14 20.59
N TYR A 207 -12.41 16.61 19.38
CA TYR A 207 -12.96 17.83 18.84
C TYR A 207 -14.16 17.49 17.95
N VAL A 208 -15.34 18.03 18.28
CA VAL A 208 -16.53 17.92 17.45
C VAL A 208 -16.84 19.31 16.91
N PRO A 209 -16.63 19.56 15.60
CA PRO A 209 -16.95 20.85 15.01
C PRO A 209 -18.46 21.09 15.06
N GLU A 210 -18.85 22.34 15.30
CA GLU A 210 -20.23 22.79 15.06
C GLU A 210 -20.45 22.96 13.56
N GLU A 211 -21.61 22.51 13.08
CA GLU A 211 -22.01 22.73 11.68
C GLU A 211 -22.40 24.20 11.51
N ARG A 212 -21.59 24.96 10.78
CA ARG A 212 -21.88 26.34 10.39
C ARG A 212 -22.15 26.40 8.88
N PRO A 213 -23.11 27.23 8.44
CA PRO A 213 -23.48 27.31 7.02
C PRO A 213 -22.33 27.77 6.10
N ASP A 214 -21.37 28.55 6.62
CA ASP A 214 -20.23 29.08 5.86
C ASP A 214 -18.96 28.22 5.95
N GLU A 215 -19.03 27.02 6.54
CA GLU A 215 -17.88 26.15 6.76
C GLU A 215 -18.10 24.76 6.15
N ILE A 216 -17.04 24.20 5.54
CA ILE A 216 -17.04 22.85 4.99
C ILE A 216 -16.30 21.93 5.96
N LEU A 217 -16.90 20.79 6.29
CA LEU A 217 -16.27 19.77 7.10
C LEU A 217 -15.27 18.96 6.26
N THR A 218 -14.06 18.78 6.78
CA THR A 218 -13.00 17.98 6.15
C THR A 218 -12.25 17.13 7.16
N GLY A 219 -11.84 15.94 6.74
CA GLY A 219 -11.05 15.01 7.55
C GLY A 219 -9.55 15.21 7.35
N CYS A 220 -8.79 15.23 8.46
CA CYS A 220 -7.34 15.22 8.40
C CYS A 220 -6.82 13.87 7.85
N HIS A 221 -6.01 13.91 6.79
CA HIS A 221 -5.40 12.71 6.21
C HIS A 221 -4.44 11.98 7.18
N VAL A 222 -3.83 12.70 8.13
CA VAL A 222 -2.87 12.12 9.09
C VAL A 222 -3.56 11.49 10.30
N CYS A 223 -4.46 12.21 10.96
CA CYS A 223 -5.05 11.77 12.24
C CYS A 223 -6.51 11.33 12.14
N GLY A 224 -7.19 11.59 11.02
CA GLY A 224 -8.59 11.25 10.81
C GLY A 224 -9.60 12.18 11.50
N GLN A 225 -9.15 13.19 12.26
CA GLN A 225 -10.04 14.17 12.87
C GLN A 225 -10.78 14.97 11.80
N VAL A 226 -12.10 15.04 11.94
CA VAL A 226 -12.94 15.94 11.15
C VAL A 226 -12.95 17.31 11.81
N GLN A 227 -12.76 18.35 11.02
CA GLN A 227 -12.87 19.73 11.45
C GLN A 227 -13.49 20.58 10.35
N SER A 228 -14.03 21.72 10.73
CA SER A 228 -14.60 22.69 9.82
C SER A 228 -13.53 23.62 9.28
N VAL A 229 -13.67 24.02 8.02
CA VAL A 229 -12.78 24.94 7.30
C VAL A 229 -13.65 25.98 6.59
N PRO A 230 -13.30 27.29 6.64
CA PRO A 230 -14.09 28.33 5.99
C PRO A 230 -14.26 28.08 4.49
N MET A 231 -15.50 28.19 3.99
CA MET A 231 -15.83 27.99 2.58
C MET A 231 -15.32 29.14 1.69
N ALA A 232 -15.17 30.34 2.24
CA ALA A 232 -14.74 31.55 1.52
C ALA A 232 -13.23 31.56 1.15
N ALA A 233 -12.40 30.81 1.88
CA ALA A 233 -10.96 30.72 1.63
C ALA A 233 -10.47 29.25 1.71
N PRO A 234 -10.93 28.40 0.77
CA PRO A 234 -10.62 26.97 0.77
C PRO A 234 -9.16 26.69 0.39
N GLU A 235 -8.45 27.66 -0.21
CA GLU A 235 -7.04 27.56 -0.60
C GLU A 235 -6.05 28.01 0.47
N ASP A 236 -6.55 28.62 1.55
CA ASP A 236 -5.69 29.00 2.68
C ASP A 236 -5.07 27.75 3.34
N ILE A 237 -3.86 27.93 3.88
CA ILE A 237 -3.16 26.85 4.58
C ILE A 237 -3.80 26.67 5.95
N HIS A 238 -4.73 25.72 6.02
CA HIS A 238 -5.37 25.31 7.27
C HIS A 238 -4.53 24.26 7.99
N HIS A 239 -4.45 24.32 9.31
CA HIS A 239 -3.74 23.33 10.11
C HIS A 239 -4.70 22.51 10.97
N CYS A 240 -4.42 21.21 11.09
CA CYS A 240 -5.20 20.35 11.95
C CYS A 240 -4.96 20.68 13.43
N HIS A 241 -6.03 20.96 14.18
CA HIS A 241 -5.93 21.33 15.60
C HIS A 241 -5.26 20.25 16.47
N ARG A 242 -5.31 18.99 16.04
CA ARG A 242 -4.79 17.85 16.79
C ARG A 242 -3.36 17.48 16.45
N CYS A 243 -3.08 17.24 15.17
CA CYS A 243 -1.77 16.78 14.71
C CYS A 243 -0.91 17.87 14.06
N ASN A 244 -1.43 19.10 13.94
CA ASN A 244 -0.80 20.23 13.26
C ASN A 244 -0.35 19.95 11.81
N ALA A 245 -0.95 18.94 11.17
CA ALA A 245 -0.69 18.67 9.76
C ALA A 245 -1.45 19.68 8.90
N VAL A 246 -0.88 20.04 7.75
CA VAL A 246 -1.58 20.87 6.77
C VAL A 246 -2.82 20.12 6.30
N LEU A 247 -3.97 20.80 6.36
CA LEU A 247 -5.24 20.31 5.88
C LEU A 247 -5.43 20.76 4.46
N HIS A 248 -5.65 19.78 3.61
CA HIS A 248 -6.04 20.01 2.24
C HIS A 248 -7.42 19.41 2.06
N LEU A 249 -8.36 20.19 1.52
CA LEU A 249 -9.68 19.69 1.16
C LEU A 249 -9.54 18.53 0.16
N ARG A 250 -8.65 18.70 -0.83
CA ARG A 250 -8.22 17.66 -1.78
C ARG A 250 -6.71 17.74 -1.99
N LYS A 251 -6.09 16.63 -2.40
CA LYS A 251 -4.64 16.62 -2.66
C LYS A 251 -4.30 17.64 -3.77
N PRO A 252 -3.30 18.53 -3.56
CA PRO A 252 -2.91 19.52 -4.56
C PRO A 252 -2.28 18.83 -5.77
N ASP A 253 -2.61 19.31 -6.97
CA ASP A 253 -2.09 18.85 -8.27
C ASP A 253 -2.04 17.32 -8.45
N HIS A 254 -3.00 16.61 -7.85
CA HIS A 254 -2.99 15.15 -7.83
C HIS A 254 -2.94 14.53 -9.23
N LEU A 255 -3.65 15.08 -10.21
CA LEU A 255 -3.63 14.59 -11.60
C LEU A 255 -2.26 14.78 -12.25
N ALA A 256 -1.67 15.98 -12.15
CA ALA A 256 -0.36 16.26 -12.74
C ALA A 256 0.73 15.38 -12.13
N ARG A 257 0.73 15.21 -10.80
CA ARG A 257 1.65 14.33 -10.09
C ARG A 257 1.46 12.86 -10.47
N THR A 258 0.21 12.39 -10.53
CA THR A 258 -0.10 11.02 -10.93
C THR A 258 0.35 10.76 -12.37
N TRP A 259 0.09 11.67 -13.32
CA TRP A 259 0.55 11.53 -14.71
C TRP A 259 2.06 11.55 -14.84
N ALA A 260 2.76 12.48 -14.17
CA ALA A 260 4.21 12.55 -14.20
C ALA A 260 4.85 11.23 -13.71
N LEU A 261 4.33 10.67 -12.62
CA LEU A 261 4.79 9.39 -12.07
C LEU A 261 4.43 8.20 -12.97
N LEU A 262 3.24 8.20 -13.59
CA LEU A 262 2.82 7.15 -14.53
C LEU A 262 3.66 7.14 -15.81
N ILE A 263 3.94 8.31 -16.38
CA ILE A 263 4.78 8.45 -17.57
C ILE A 263 6.21 7.99 -17.26
N ALA A 264 6.76 8.41 -16.12
CA ALA A 264 8.07 7.93 -15.66
C ALA A 264 8.08 6.41 -15.46
N ALA A 265 7.05 5.84 -14.84
CA ALA A 265 6.93 4.39 -14.67
C ALA A 265 6.81 3.64 -16.01
N ALA A 266 6.05 4.17 -16.97
CA ALA A 266 5.92 3.60 -18.31
C ALA A 266 7.27 3.63 -19.06
N PHE A 267 8.06 4.68 -18.89
CA PHE A 267 9.42 4.76 -19.45
C PHE A 267 10.33 3.66 -18.89
N PHE A 268 10.32 3.43 -17.57
CA PHE A 268 11.12 2.36 -16.94
C PHE A 268 10.56 0.95 -17.20
N TYR A 269 9.29 0.81 -17.58
CA TYR A 269 8.68 -0.48 -17.88
C TYR A 269 9.29 -1.15 -19.12
N ILE A 270 9.72 -0.37 -20.11
CA ILE A 270 10.39 -0.90 -21.31
C ILE A 270 11.73 -1.56 -20.95
N PRO A 271 12.72 -0.87 -20.35
CA PRO A 271 13.99 -1.50 -19.99
C PRO A 271 13.82 -2.61 -18.95
N ALA A 272 12.82 -2.53 -18.06
CA ALA A 272 12.53 -3.61 -17.10
C ALA A 272 12.18 -4.95 -17.77
N ASN A 273 11.54 -4.93 -18.94
CA ASN A 273 11.14 -6.14 -19.66
C ASN A 273 12.12 -6.55 -20.77
N VAL A 274 12.91 -5.60 -21.30
CA VAL A 274 13.86 -5.83 -22.40
C VAL A 274 15.25 -6.17 -21.89
N LEU A 275 15.70 -5.58 -20.78
CA LEU A 275 17.03 -5.85 -20.24
C LEU A 275 17.05 -7.17 -19.47
N PRO A 276 18.21 -7.85 -19.40
CA PRO A 276 18.36 -9.02 -18.56
C PRO A 276 18.04 -8.68 -17.10
N VAL A 277 17.28 -9.56 -16.46
CA VAL A 277 16.96 -9.47 -15.02
C VAL A 277 17.97 -10.27 -14.20
N MET A 278 18.54 -11.31 -14.80
CA MET A 278 19.46 -12.24 -14.18
C MET A 278 20.54 -12.62 -15.19
N SER A 279 21.80 -12.53 -14.77
CA SER A 279 22.97 -13.03 -15.51
C SER A 279 23.59 -14.19 -14.74
N ILE A 280 23.87 -15.27 -15.46
CA ILE A 280 24.56 -16.45 -14.96
C ILE A 280 25.92 -16.46 -15.63
N THR A 281 26.96 -16.21 -14.85
CA THR A 281 28.35 -16.32 -15.30
C THR A 281 28.89 -17.67 -14.85
N SER A 282 29.29 -18.51 -15.81
CA SER A 282 29.78 -19.86 -15.55
C SER A 282 31.07 -20.11 -16.32
N LEU A 283 31.84 -21.11 -15.90
CA LEU A 283 33.06 -21.53 -16.62
C LEU A 283 32.80 -21.99 -18.06
N LEU A 284 31.56 -22.36 -18.40
CA LEU A 284 31.15 -22.81 -19.74
C LEU A 284 30.58 -21.69 -20.62
N GLY A 285 30.42 -20.47 -20.10
CA GLY A 285 29.88 -19.31 -20.83
C GLY A 285 28.88 -18.49 -20.01
N ASP A 286 28.67 -17.25 -20.44
CA ASP A 286 27.74 -16.30 -19.81
C ASP A 286 26.36 -16.39 -20.47
N SER A 287 25.32 -16.54 -19.65
CA SER A 287 23.92 -16.58 -20.09
C SER A 287 23.13 -15.48 -19.40
N ALA A 288 22.41 -14.66 -20.16
CA ALA A 288 21.61 -13.56 -19.62
C ALA A 288 20.14 -13.77 -19.98
N HIS A 289 19.26 -13.81 -18.98
CA HIS A 289 17.84 -14.07 -19.17
C HIS A 289 17.02 -12.81 -18.83
N THR A 290 16.17 -12.39 -19.76
CA THR A 290 15.09 -11.43 -19.49
C THR A 290 13.98 -12.11 -18.69
N ILE A 291 13.06 -11.33 -18.12
CA ILE A 291 11.87 -11.87 -17.43
C ILE A 291 11.09 -12.80 -18.37
N LEU A 292 10.81 -12.33 -19.60
CA LEU A 292 10.09 -13.11 -20.59
C LEU A 292 10.88 -14.34 -21.05
N GLY A 293 12.20 -14.21 -21.19
CA GLY A 293 13.10 -15.34 -21.48
C GLY A 293 13.01 -16.43 -20.42
N GLY A 294 13.05 -16.06 -19.13
CA GLY A 294 12.88 -16.99 -18.03
C GLY A 294 11.51 -17.67 -17.99
N VAL A 295 10.44 -16.97 -18.35
CA VAL A 295 9.09 -17.54 -18.48
C VAL A 295 9.04 -18.59 -19.61
N ILE A 296 9.59 -18.27 -20.78
CA ILE A 296 9.61 -19.18 -21.93
C ILE A 296 10.38 -20.46 -21.62
N GLU A 297 11.52 -20.33 -20.93
CA GLU A 297 12.35 -21.47 -20.54
C GLU A 297 11.62 -22.39 -19.54
N LEU A 298 11.00 -21.82 -18.50
CA LEU A 298 10.16 -22.58 -17.55
C LEU A 298 9.00 -23.29 -18.24
N TRP A 299 8.41 -22.65 -19.24
CA TRP A 299 7.33 -23.23 -20.03
C TRP A 299 7.81 -24.45 -20.84
N GLN A 300 8.99 -24.34 -21.47
CA GLN A 300 9.60 -25.42 -22.26
C GLN A 300 10.06 -26.59 -21.38
N MET A 301 10.52 -26.31 -20.15
CA MET A 301 10.86 -27.33 -19.16
C MET A 301 9.63 -28.07 -18.58
N GLY A 302 8.42 -27.71 -18.99
CA GLY A 302 7.16 -28.35 -18.55
C GLY A 302 6.61 -27.80 -17.23
N SER A 303 7.24 -26.80 -16.63
CA SER A 303 6.81 -26.16 -15.37
C SER A 303 5.79 -25.03 -15.61
N TRP A 304 4.66 -25.35 -16.25
CA TRP A 304 3.66 -24.37 -16.68
C TRP A 304 3.08 -23.53 -15.54
N ASP A 305 2.95 -24.12 -14.34
CA ASP A 305 2.46 -23.42 -13.15
C ASP A 305 3.39 -22.27 -12.75
N LEU A 306 4.70 -22.53 -12.71
CA LEU A 306 5.71 -21.53 -12.35
C LEU A 306 5.84 -20.44 -13.42
N ALA A 307 5.85 -20.83 -14.70
CA ALA A 307 5.89 -19.89 -15.81
C ALA A 307 4.70 -18.92 -15.77
N THR A 308 3.49 -19.42 -15.48
CA THR A 308 2.28 -18.61 -15.36
C THR A 308 2.35 -17.64 -14.19
N ILE A 309 2.81 -18.10 -13.01
CA ILE A 309 2.94 -17.25 -11.82
C ILE A 309 3.92 -16.09 -12.09
N VAL A 310 5.11 -16.38 -12.64
CA VAL A 310 6.12 -15.35 -12.95
C VAL A 310 5.60 -14.39 -14.01
N PHE A 311 5.00 -14.88 -15.10
CA PHE A 311 4.44 -14.02 -16.14
C PHE A 311 3.38 -13.05 -15.60
N VAL A 312 2.45 -13.55 -14.78
CA VAL A 312 1.39 -12.74 -14.20
C VAL A 312 1.97 -11.72 -13.22
N ALA A 313 2.85 -12.13 -12.32
CA ALA A 313 3.45 -11.26 -11.31
C ALA A 313 4.34 -10.16 -11.92
N SER A 314 5.15 -10.49 -12.93
CA SER A 314 6.16 -9.58 -13.48
C SER A 314 5.67 -8.71 -14.63
N ILE A 315 4.74 -9.19 -15.44
CA ILE A 315 4.31 -8.46 -16.65
C ILE A 315 2.88 -7.96 -16.47
N MET A 316 1.95 -8.86 -16.17
CA MET A 316 0.53 -8.51 -16.12
C MET A 316 0.18 -7.59 -14.95
N VAL A 317 0.73 -7.82 -13.75
CA VAL A 317 0.44 -7.02 -12.57
C VAL A 317 0.88 -5.55 -12.72
N PRO A 318 2.14 -5.23 -13.09
CA PRO A 318 2.56 -3.85 -13.32
C PRO A 318 1.80 -3.20 -14.48
N LEU A 319 1.56 -3.92 -15.58
CA LEU A 319 0.79 -3.42 -16.71
C LEU A 319 -0.65 -3.06 -16.30
N THR A 320 -1.32 -3.94 -15.57
CA THR A 320 -2.67 -3.71 -15.06
C THR A 320 -2.70 -2.48 -14.14
N LYS A 321 -1.68 -2.30 -13.29
CA LYS A 321 -1.55 -1.14 -12.41
C LYS A 321 -1.40 0.16 -13.20
N LEU A 322 -0.53 0.18 -14.22
CA LEU A 322 -0.32 1.33 -15.11
C LEU A 322 -1.62 1.69 -15.85
N LEU A 323 -2.26 0.72 -16.50
CA LEU A 323 -3.49 0.93 -17.27
C LEU A 323 -4.66 1.36 -16.37
N SER A 324 -4.81 0.74 -15.20
CA SER A 324 -5.91 1.07 -14.28
C SER A 324 -5.77 2.48 -13.72
N LEU A 325 -4.58 2.89 -13.30
CA LEU A 325 -4.33 4.25 -12.82
C LEU A 325 -4.47 5.29 -13.94
N ALA A 326 -3.98 5.00 -15.15
CA ALA A 326 -4.16 5.88 -16.30
C ALA A 326 -5.65 6.04 -16.66
N ALA A 327 -6.42 4.95 -16.68
CA ALA A 327 -7.86 5.00 -16.91
C ALA A 327 -8.59 5.83 -15.84
N LEU A 328 -8.28 5.60 -14.56
CA LEU A 328 -8.84 6.38 -13.45
C LEU A 328 -8.50 7.88 -13.56
N ALA A 329 -7.27 8.22 -13.95
CA ALA A 329 -6.85 9.61 -14.18
C ALA A 329 -7.57 10.25 -15.37
N LEU A 330 -7.68 9.54 -16.50
CA LEU A 330 -8.43 9.99 -17.68
C LEU A 330 -9.90 10.22 -17.36
N PHE A 331 -10.55 9.31 -16.62
CA PHE A 331 -11.96 9.47 -16.28
C PHE A 331 -12.25 10.72 -15.44
N ILE A 332 -11.36 11.06 -14.50
CA ILE A 332 -11.48 12.32 -13.76
C ILE A 332 -11.22 13.51 -14.69
N GLN A 333 -10.23 13.42 -15.58
CA GLN A 333 -9.90 14.50 -16.52
C GLN A 333 -11.03 14.78 -17.53
N PHE A 334 -11.75 13.75 -17.98
CA PHE A 334 -12.92 13.88 -18.83
C PHE A 334 -14.22 14.20 -18.06
N GLY A 335 -14.17 14.36 -16.73
CA GLY A 335 -15.34 14.72 -15.93
C GLY A 335 -16.46 13.66 -15.89
N ASN A 336 -16.15 12.42 -16.27
CA ASN A 336 -17.17 11.37 -16.35
C ASN A 336 -17.54 10.89 -14.94
N THR A 337 -18.80 10.95 -14.53
CA THR A 337 -19.27 10.56 -13.19
C THR A 337 -19.96 9.19 -13.13
N SER A 338 -19.92 8.40 -14.22
CA SER A 338 -20.52 7.06 -14.21
C SER A 338 -19.75 6.06 -13.34
N ASN A 339 -20.47 5.15 -12.67
CA ASN A 339 -19.91 4.00 -11.95
C ASN A 339 -18.82 4.32 -10.89
N LEU A 340 -18.94 5.46 -10.19
CA LEU A 340 -17.95 5.91 -9.18
C LEU A 340 -17.65 4.87 -8.09
N ARG A 341 -18.66 4.07 -7.71
CA ARG A 341 -18.48 2.96 -6.76
C ARG A 341 -17.53 1.88 -7.28
N GLN A 342 -17.68 1.48 -8.54
CA GLN A 342 -16.79 0.49 -9.17
C GLN A 342 -15.39 1.06 -9.35
N ARG A 343 -15.25 2.34 -9.73
CA ARG A 343 -13.95 3.01 -9.83
C ARG A 343 -13.22 3.13 -8.50
N THR A 344 -13.97 3.42 -7.43
CA THR A 344 -13.41 3.43 -6.07
C THR A 344 -12.93 2.02 -5.68
N ARG A 345 -13.67 0.97 -6.02
CA ARG A 345 -13.22 -0.41 -5.81
C ARG A 345 -11.99 -0.77 -6.65
N LEU A 346 -11.95 -0.35 -7.91
CA LEU A 346 -10.78 -0.53 -8.78
C LEU A 346 -9.55 0.15 -8.17
N TYR A 347 -9.69 1.39 -7.68
CA TYR A 347 -8.61 2.08 -6.96
C TYR A 347 -8.15 1.29 -5.72
N SER A 348 -9.08 0.80 -4.89
CA SER A 348 -8.73 -0.03 -3.73
C SER A 348 -8.05 -1.35 -4.11
N MET A 349 -8.45 -1.97 -5.21
CA MET A 349 -7.79 -3.17 -5.75
C MET A 349 -6.37 -2.85 -6.25
N VAL A 350 -6.20 -1.74 -6.96
CA VAL A 350 -4.90 -1.25 -7.44
C VAL A 350 -3.94 -0.97 -6.28
N GLU A 351 -4.42 -0.35 -5.21
CA GLU A 351 -3.62 -0.10 -4.00
C GLU A 351 -3.20 -1.42 -3.32
N PHE A 352 -4.13 -2.38 -3.21
CA PHE A 352 -3.85 -3.71 -2.67
C PHE A 352 -2.81 -4.46 -3.52
N ILE A 353 -3.02 -4.56 -4.83
CA ILE A 353 -2.09 -5.21 -5.78
C ILE A 353 -0.72 -4.52 -5.76
N GLY A 354 -0.69 -3.20 -5.56
CA GLY A 354 0.52 -2.40 -5.54
C GLY A 354 1.58 -2.87 -4.55
N GLN A 355 1.17 -3.45 -3.42
CA GLN A 355 2.09 -4.02 -2.43
C GLN A 355 2.77 -5.29 -2.94
N TRP A 356 2.11 -6.11 -3.76
CA TRP A 356 2.65 -7.40 -4.23
C TRP A 356 3.67 -7.27 -5.36
N SER A 357 3.72 -6.10 -6.01
CA SER A 357 4.51 -5.89 -7.22
C SER A 357 6.03 -5.96 -7.00
N MET A 358 6.52 -6.01 -5.75
CA MET A 358 7.95 -6.16 -5.43
C MET A 358 8.42 -7.62 -5.34
N LEU A 359 7.51 -8.60 -5.51
CA LEU A 359 7.81 -10.03 -5.43
C LEU A 359 9.04 -10.42 -6.25
N ASP A 360 9.12 -9.97 -7.50
CA ASP A 360 10.18 -10.43 -8.41
C ASP A 360 11.56 -9.94 -8.02
N VAL A 361 11.65 -8.73 -7.46
CA VAL A 361 12.92 -8.19 -6.94
C VAL A 361 13.41 -9.07 -5.78
N PHE A 362 12.50 -9.54 -4.92
CA PHE A 362 12.82 -10.47 -3.84
C PHE A 362 13.20 -11.87 -4.34
N VAL A 363 12.54 -12.36 -5.40
CA VAL A 363 12.91 -13.66 -6.01
C VAL A 363 14.31 -13.57 -6.61
N VAL A 364 14.61 -12.55 -7.40
CA VAL A 364 15.91 -12.39 -8.07
C VAL A 364 17.05 -12.33 -7.06
N ILE A 365 16.91 -11.53 -6.00
CA ILE A 365 17.97 -11.38 -5.00
C ILE A 365 18.22 -12.68 -4.22
N LEU A 366 17.16 -13.45 -3.94
CA LEU A 366 17.27 -14.69 -3.20
C LEU A 366 17.85 -15.81 -4.07
N LEU A 367 17.48 -15.86 -5.35
CA LEU A 367 18.11 -16.76 -6.32
C LEU A 367 19.60 -16.45 -6.48
N ALA A 368 19.98 -15.17 -6.55
CA ALA A 368 21.37 -14.75 -6.59
C ALA A 368 22.14 -15.22 -5.35
N ALA A 369 21.52 -15.15 -4.16
CA ALA A 369 22.14 -15.62 -2.92
C ALA A 369 22.28 -17.13 -2.84
N LEU A 370 21.24 -17.88 -3.20
CA LEU A 370 21.18 -19.34 -3.08
C LEU A 370 22.00 -20.06 -4.13
N ALA A 371 22.17 -19.46 -5.31
CA ALA A 371 22.86 -20.07 -6.43
C ALA A 371 24.25 -19.45 -6.68
N ASN A 372 24.81 -18.72 -5.71
CA ASN A 372 26.18 -18.23 -5.76
C ASN A 372 27.14 -19.25 -5.11
N PHE A 373 27.68 -20.15 -5.93
CA PHE A 373 28.73 -21.07 -5.52
C PHE A 373 30.09 -20.51 -5.97
N HIS A 374 30.89 -20.05 -5.00
CA HIS A 374 32.21 -19.48 -5.26
C HIS A 374 33.05 -20.40 -6.16
N GLY A 375 33.42 -19.90 -7.34
CA GLY A 375 34.31 -20.57 -8.29
C GLY A 375 33.66 -21.53 -9.31
N LEU A 376 32.36 -21.79 -9.22
CA LEU A 376 31.65 -22.69 -10.15
C LEU A 376 30.62 -21.95 -11.01
N MET A 377 29.72 -21.22 -10.37
CA MET A 377 28.60 -20.53 -11.01
C MET A 377 28.21 -19.35 -10.12
N GLU A 378 28.17 -18.16 -10.72
CA GLU A 378 27.73 -16.94 -10.05
C GLU A 378 26.47 -16.42 -10.74
N ILE A 379 25.44 -16.18 -9.94
CA ILE A 379 24.19 -15.57 -10.38
C ILE A 379 24.15 -14.15 -9.83
N SER A 380 24.01 -13.18 -10.74
CA SER A 380 23.96 -11.76 -10.41
C SER A 380 22.68 -11.09 -10.91
N ALA A 381 22.22 -10.10 -10.16
CA ALA A 381 21.01 -9.33 -10.48
C ALA A 381 21.32 -8.31 -11.59
N ALA A 382 20.77 -8.48 -12.79
CA ALA A 382 21.10 -7.62 -13.91
C ALA A 382 20.29 -6.29 -13.91
N PRO A 383 20.65 -5.28 -14.75
CA PRO A 383 20.03 -3.95 -14.72
C PRO A 383 18.50 -3.93 -14.88
N GLY A 384 17.91 -4.94 -15.50
CA GLY A 384 16.47 -5.10 -15.61
C GLY A 384 15.77 -5.17 -14.25
N ALA A 385 16.42 -5.77 -13.23
CA ALA A 385 15.86 -5.86 -11.88
C ALA A 385 15.74 -4.47 -11.21
N ALA A 386 16.72 -3.60 -11.42
CA ALA A 386 16.68 -2.23 -10.92
C ALA A 386 15.60 -1.40 -11.65
N ALA A 387 15.51 -1.52 -12.97
CA ALA A 387 14.46 -0.86 -13.76
C ALA A 387 13.06 -1.33 -13.33
N PHE A 388 12.88 -2.63 -13.11
CA PHE A 388 11.64 -3.20 -12.60
C PHE A 388 11.28 -2.63 -11.22
N GLY A 389 12.24 -2.60 -10.30
CA GLY A 389 12.06 -1.96 -9.00
C GLY A 389 11.59 -0.51 -9.09
N MET A 390 12.16 0.28 -10.01
CA MET A 390 11.72 1.66 -10.24
C MET A 390 10.28 1.75 -10.71
N VAL A 391 9.81 0.85 -11.59
CA VAL A 391 8.39 0.80 -11.99
C VAL A 391 7.50 0.57 -10.77
N VAL A 392 7.87 -0.35 -9.88
CA VAL A 392 7.10 -0.65 -8.65
C VAL A 392 6.99 0.59 -7.75
N ILE A 393 8.13 1.25 -7.47
CA ILE A 393 8.19 2.44 -6.64
C ILE A 393 7.34 3.57 -7.25
N LEU A 394 7.55 3.88 -8.54
CA LEU A 394 6.86 4.98 -9.23
C LEU A 394 5.35 4.74 -9.31
N THR A 395 4.91 3.51 -9.62
CA THR A 395 3.48 3.19 -9.65
C THR A 395 2.84 3.22 -8.25
N MET A 396 3.59 2.89 -7.20
CA MET A 396 3.13 3.02 -5.82
C MET A 396 2.96 4.50 -5.44
N LEU A 397 3.96 5.34 -5.75
CA LEU A 397 3.87 6.79 -5.55
C LEU A 397 2.74 7.43 -6.37
N ALA A 398 2.48 6.94 -7.59
CA ALA A 398 1.39 7.40 -8.44
C ALA A 398 0.03 7.11 -7.81
N ALA A 399 -0.17 5.89 -7.28
CA ALA A 399 -1.38 5.49 -6.57
C ALA A 399 -1.59 6.30 -5.27
N MET A 400 -0.52 6.57 -4.52
CA MET A 400 -0.56 7.42 -3.32
C MET A 400 -0.84 8.88 -3.64
N SER A 401 -0.43 9.38 -4.82
CA SER A 401 -0.67 10.75 -5.26
C SER A 401 -2.10 10.95 -5.75
N PHE A 402 -2.71 9.91 -6.33
CA PHE A 402 -4.09 9.93 -6.82
C PHE A 402 -5.10 10.18 -5.69
N ASP A 403 -6.18 10.91 -6.00
CA ASP A 403 -7.26 11.24 -5.06
C ASP A 403 -8.63 10.83 -5.64
N PRO A 404 -9.21 9.69 -5.21
CA PRO A 404 -10.49 9.21 -5.74
C PRO A 404 -11.67 10.12 -5.37
N ARG A 405 -11.52 11.00 -4.37
CA ARG A 405 -12.60 11.86 -3.86
C ARG A 405 -13.09 12.89 -4.90
N ARG A 406 -12.24 13.27 -5.85
CA ARG A 406 -12.58 14.24 -6.90
C ARG A 406 -13.70 13.78 -7.84
N GLY A 407 -13.76 12.50 -8.16
CA GLY A 407 -14.87 11.95 -8.95
C GLY A 407 -16.22 12.09 -8.24
N TRP A 408 -16.21 11.95 -6.90
CA TRP A 408 -17.39 12.13 -6.06
C TRP A 408 -17.79 13.60 -5.89
N ASP A 409 -16.84 14.54 -5.96
CA ASP A 409 -17.14 15.98 -5.94
C ASP A 409 -17.83 16.43 -7.23
N MET A 410 -17.38 15.91 -8.37
CA MET A 410 -17.99 16.20 -9.68
C MET A 410 -19.45 15.73 -9.74
N GLU A 411 -19.75 14.55 -9.17
CA GLU A 411 -21.14 14.07 -9.05
C GLU A 411 -21.99 15.02 -8.19
N ALA A 412 -21.46 15.42 -7.03
CA ALA A 412 -22.17 16.32 -6.12
C ALA A 412 -22.46 17.69 -6.76
N ALA A 413 -21.48 18.26 -7.47
CA ALA A 413 -21.64 19.51 -8.22
C ALA A 413 -22.69 19.37 -9.34
N GLY A 414 -22.67 18.26 -10.09
CA GLY A 414 -23.67 17.98 -11.12
C GLY A 414 -25.09 17.85 -10.56
N THR A 415 -25.26 17.21 -9.40
CA THR A 415 -26.57 17.13 -8.72
C THR A 415 -27.04 18.50 -8.23
N GLN A 416 -26.16 19.33 -7.66
CA GLN A 416 -26.52 20.67 -7.19
C GLN A 416 -27.02 21.56 -8.34
N VAL A 417 -26.31 21.57 -9.48
CA VAL A 417 -26.73 22.33 -10.67
C VAL A 417 -28.08 21.86 -11.21
N ALA A 418 -28.32 20.54 -11.25
CA ALA A 418 -29.60 19.98 -11.69
C ALA A 418 -30.77 20.34 -10.75
N THR A 419 -30.50 20.46 -9.44
CA THR A 419 -31.53 20.78 -8.44
C THR A 419 -31.80 22.29 -8.35
N SER A 420 -30.81 23.14 -8.70
CA SER A 420 -30.95 24.60 -8.74
C SER A 420 -31.48 25.14 -10.06
N ALA A 421 -31.65 24.30 -11.09
CA ALA A 421 -32.30 24.71 -12.33
C ALA A 421 -33.79 25.02 -12.03
N PRO A 422 -34.31 26.22 -12.37
CA PRO A 422 -35.69 26.54 -12.12
C PRO A 422 -36.58 25.54 -12.87
N ALA A 423 -37.51 24.91 -12.16
CA ALA A 423 -38.56 24.11 -12.78
C ALA A 423 -39.25 24.99 -13.81
N SER A 424 -39.00 24.74 -15.10
CA SER A 424 -39.61 25.48 -16.19
C SER A 424 -41.12 25.44 -15.99
N THR A 425 -41.70 26.63 -15.84
CA THR A 425 -43.11 26.97 -15.89
C THR A 425 -43.92 25.91 -16.65
N ALA A 426 -44.67 25.09 -15.90
CA ALA A 426 -45.79 24.36 -16.46
C ALA A 426 -46.81 25.42 -16.89
N GLU A 427 -46.80 25.75 -18.17
CA GLU A 427 -47.72 26.67 -18.81
C GLU A 427 -49.14 26.13 -18.60
N HIS A 428 -49.88 26.83 -17.74
CA HIS A 428 -51.27 26.55 -17.44
C HIS A 428 -52.07 26.95 -18.68
N VAL A 429 -52.31 26.00 -19.59
CA VAL A 429 -53.24 26.18 -20.71
C VAL A 429 -54.63 26.44 -20.10
N PRO A 430 -55.26 27.61 -20.31
CA PRO A 430 -56.58 27.86 -19.77
C PRO A 430 -57.61 27.01 -20.51
N PRO A 431 -58.63 26.47 -19.83
CA PRO A 431 -59.72 25.78 -20.50
C PRO A 431 -60.50 26.79 -21.33
N GLY A 432 -60.74 26.45 -22.60
CA GLY A 432 -61.51 27.25 -23.53
C GLY A 432 -62.90 27.55 -22.97
N VAL A 433 -63.23 28.83 -22.88
CA VAL A 433 -64.59 29.30 -22.66
C VAL A 433 -65.29 29.27 -24.01
N GLY A 434 -66.19 28.31 -24.19
CA GLY A 434 -67.26 28.41 -25.17
C GLY A 434 -68.40 29.27 -24.61
N GLY A 435 -68.99 30.13 -25.45
CA GLY A 435 -70.31 30.71 -25.19
C GLY A 435 -70.61 32.04 -25.88
N GLY A 436 -71.46 32.00 -26.91
CA GLY A 436 -72.55 32.96 -27.14
C GLY A 436 -72.28 34.16 -28.04
N GLY A 437 -72.94 34.18 -29.21
CA GLY A 437 -73.05 35.33 -30.12
C GLY A 437 -73.44 34.89 -31.52
#